data_AF-A0A817P4C3-F1
#
_entry.id   AF-A0A817P4C3-F1
#
_cell.length_a   1.000
_cell.length_b   1.000
_cell.length_c   1.000
_cell.angle_alpha   90.00
_cell.angle_beta   90.00
_cell.angle_gamma   90.00
#
_symmetry.space_group_name_H-M   'P 1'
#
loop_
_entity.id
_entity.type
_entity.pdbx_description
1 polymer ?
#
loop_
_entity_poly.entity_id
_entity_poly.type
_entity_poly.pdbx_seq_one_letter_code
_entity_poly.pdbx_strand_id
1 'polypeptide(L)'
;MDTSNYNHLNILDLPNEILAIIFNKLNMVDVFYSLVDVNDRFNRLIFYPLFVRHLDMIIDSSSHHVILMDKQISKICDNVLSRIHHQITQITVEPHSIRRILTFNYSHLYSLSLVNFLESILYEYFIGMLFCSF
;
A
#
# COMPACT_ATOMS: atom_id res chain seq x y z
N MET A 1 18.68 8.45 44.63
CA MET A 1 17.46 8.18 43.85
C MET A 1 17.70 8.75 42.47
N ASP A 2 18.27 7.96 41.58
CA ASP A 2 18.51 8.38 40.18
C ASP A 2 17.20 8.21 39.41
N THR A 3 16.51 9.33 39.21
CA THR A 3 15.47 9.43 38.20
C THR A 3 16.18 9.53 36.85
N SER A 4 16.34 8.37 36.20
CA SER A 4 16.75 8.29 34.81
C SER A 4 15.75 9.08 33.98
N ASN A 5 16.16 10.27 33.53
CA ASN A 5 15.50 11.02 32.47
C ASN A 5 15.52 10.18 31.20
N TYR A 6 14.49 9.35 31.01
CA TYR A 6 14.22 8.78 29.71
C TYR A 6 13.82 9.94 28.79
N ASN A 7 14.77 10.41 27.97
CA ASN A 7 14.47 11.25 26.83
C ASN A 7 13.58 10.43 25.89
N HIS A 8 12.27 10.51 26.08
CA HIS A 8 11.28 9.95 25.16
C HIS A 8 11.38 10.73 23.86
N LEU A 9 12.13 10.16 22.91
CA LEU A 9 12.28 10.70 21.58
C LEU A 9 10.96 10.47 20.84
N ASN A 10 10.22 11.53 20.54
CA ASN A 10 8.96 11.42 19.81
C ASN A 10 9.28 11.23 18.33
N ILE A 11 8.55 10.34 17.65
CA ILE A 11 8.70 10.15 16.20
C ILE A 11 8.48 11.47 15.43
N LEU A 12 7.66 12.38 15.98
CA LEU A 12 7.43 13.70 15.41
C LEU A 12 8.63 14.65 15.51
N ASP A 13 9.61 14.36 16.37
CA ASP A 13 10.84 15.15 16.51
C ASP A 13 11.90 14.77 15.47
N LEU A 14 11.73 13.63 14.79
CA LEU A 14 12.67 13.18 13.77
C LEU A 14 12.61 14.07 12.53
N PRO A 15 13.73 14.30 11.82
CA PRO A 15 13.75 14.96 10.50
C PRO A 15 12.95 14.20 9.43
N ASN A 16 12.53 14.89 8.37
CA ASN A 16 11.73 14.32 7.28
C ASN A 16 12.46 13.18 6.56
N GLU A 17 13.76 13.32 6.42
CA GLU A 17 14.65 12.39 5.75
C GLU A 17 14.69 11.06 6.50
N ILE A 18 14.76 11.13 7.84
CA ILE A 18 14.75 9.95 8.70
C ILE A 18 13.39 9.27 8.67
N LEU A 19 12.30 10.04 8.73
CA LEU A 19 10.95 9.50 8.59
C LEU A 19 10.73 8.81 7.24
N ALA A 20 11.19 9.41 6.15
CA ALA A 20 11.10 8.81 4.82
C ALA A 20 11.89 7.50 4.73
N ILE A 21 13.09 7.44 5.33
CA ILE A 21 13.88 6.20 5.41
C ILE A 21 13.09 5.13 6.20
N ILE A 22 12.50 5.49 7.34
CA ILE A 22 11.69 4.57 8.14
C ILE A 22 10.51 4.05 7.33
N PHE A 23 9.71 4.94 6.73
CA PHE A 23 8.54 4.55 5.94
C PHE A 23 8.90 3.65 4.76
N ASN A 24 10.02 3.91 4.08
CA ASN A 24 10.51 3.08 2.98
C ASN A 24 11.00 1.68 3.41
N LYS A 25 11.20 1.45 4.71
CA LYS A 25 11.56 0.13 5.27
C LYS A 25 10.36 -0.66 5.78
N LEU A 26 9.20 -0.02 5.91
CA LEU A 26 7.97 -0.66 6.35
C LEU A 26 7.20 -1.21 5.16
N ASN A 27 6.32 -2.19 5.42
CA ASN A 27 5.36 -2.64 4.42
C ASN A 27 4.42 -1.48 4.07
N MET A 28 4.22 -1.27 2.77
CA MET A 28 3.46 -0.13 2.26
C MET A 28 1.98 -0.19 2.65
N VAL A 29 1.39 -1.38 2.73
CA VAL A 29 0.01 -1.59 3.20
C VAL A 29 -0.13 -1.12 4.65
N ASP A 30 0.83 -1.46 5.51
CA ASP A 30 0.82 -1.04 6.91
C ASP A 30 0.96 0.47 7.06
N VAL A 31 1.85 1.09 6.27
CA VAL A 31 2.03 2.55 6.23
C VAL A 31 0.73 3.23 5.78
N PHE A 32 0.15 2.80 4.67
CA PHE A 32 -1.07 3.40 4.14
C PHE A 32 -2.26 3.21 5.09
N TYR A 33 -2.42 2.01 5.64
CA TYR A 33 -3.54 1.73 6.53
C TYR A 33 -3.44 2.50 7.86
N SER A 34 -2.22 2.63 8.40
CA SER A 34 -1.99 3.09 9.77
C SER A 34 -1.61 4.56 9.87
N LEU A 35 -0.95 5.14 8.88
CA LEU A 35 -0.36 6.49 8.98
C LEU A 35 -1.07 7.54 8.12
N VAL A 36 -1.83 7.13 7.09
CA VAL A 36 -2.61 8.07 6.27
C VAL A 36 -3.70 8.72 7.10
N ASP A 37 -3.81 10.04 6.94
CA ASP A 37 -4.76 10.92 7.62
C ASP A 37 -4.59 10.96 9.16
N VAL A 38 -3.47 10.44 9.69
CA VAL A 38 -3.10 10.59 11.11
C VAL A 38 -2.39 11.90 11.38
N ASN A 39 -1.53 12.34 10.46
CA ASN A 39 -0.77 13.57 10.60
C ASN A 39 -0.43 14.17 9.23
N ASP A 40 -0.60 15.48 9.06
CA ASP A 40 -0.35 16.18 7.79
C ASP A 40 1.09 16.03 7.30
N ARG A 41 2.06 16.00 8.22
CA ARG A 41 3.47 15.81 7.88
C ARG A 41 3.70 14.42 7.32
N PHE A 42 3.09 13.39 7.90
CA PHE A 42 3.17 12.03 7.39
C PHE A 42 2.48 11.92 6.03
N ASN A 43 1.30 12.52 5.86
CA ASN A 43 0.61 12.56 4.57
C ASN A 43 1.50 13.16 3.46
N ARG A 44 2.23 14.25 3.74
CA ARG A 44 3.17 14.83 2.76
C ARG A 44 4.28 13.87 2.35
N LEU A 45 4.80 13.08 3.29
CA LEU A 45 5.86 12.11 3.02
C LEU A 45 5.31 10.88 2.28
N ILE A 46 4.17 10.36 2.74
CA ILE A 46 3.52 9.16 2.18
C ILE A 46 3.03 9.42 0.76
N PHE A 47 2.46 10.59 0.47
CA PHE A 47 2.00 10.95 -0.88
C PHE A 47 3.09 11.57 -1.76
N TYR A 48 4.33 11.60 -1.29
CA TYR A 48 5.43 12.11 -2.10
C TYR A 48 5.68 11.18 -3.29
N PRO A 49 5.89 11.69 -4.52
CA PRO A 49 6.02 10.85 -5.72
C PRO A 49 7.08 9.74 -5.62
N LEU A 50 8.18 9.97 -4.89
CA LEU A 50 9.21 8.93 -4.73
C LEU A 50 8.72 7.74 -3.89
N PHE A 51 7.77 7.94 -2.97
CA PHE A 51 7.19 6.88 -2.16
C PHE A 51 6.13 6.09 -2.93
N VAL A 52 5.25 6.78 -3.68
CA VAL A 52 4.06 6.17 -4.29
C VAL A 52 4.23 5.65 -5.71
N ARG A 53 5.38 5.89 -6.35
CA ARG A 53 5.62 5.44 -7.74
C ARG A 53 5.54 3.93 -7.92
N HIS A 54 5.94 3.19 -6.90
CA HIS A 54 5.84 1.74 -6.83
C HIS A 54 4.84 1.39 -5.73
N LEU A 55 3.69 0.84 -6.14
CA LEU A 55 2.66 0.36 -5.24
C LEU A 55 2.91 -1.11 -4.93
N ASP A 56 3.29 -1.42 -3.69
CA ASP A 56 3.45 -2.79 -3.21
C ASP A 56 2.28 -3.18 -2.27
N MET A 57 1.42 -4.06 -2.77
CA MET A 57 0.20 -4.49 -2.09
C MET A 57 0.25 -5.98 -1.75
N ILE A 58 1.41 -6.43 -1.28
CA ILE A 58 1.62 -7.73 -0.65
C ILE A 58 1.20 -7.62 0.82
N ILE A 59 0.24 -8.46 1.21
CA ILE A 59 -0.24 -8.53 2.59
C ILE A 59 0.31 -9.81 3.21
N ASP A 60 0.96 -9.70 4.37
CA ASP A 60 1.46 -10.88 5.07
C ASP A 60 0.30 -11.76 5.54
N SER A 61 0.03 -12.80 4.74
CA SER A 61 -1.03 -13.78 4.96
C SER A 61 -0.77 -14.71 6.14
N SER A 62 0.36 -14.58 6.85
CA SER A 62 0.63 -15.36 8.07
C SER A 62 -0.41 -15.08 9.17
N SER A 63 -1.06 -13.92 9.13
CA SER A 63 -2.18 -13.58 10.00
C SER A 63 -3.51 -14.12 9.45
N HIS A 64 -4.15 -15.05 10.17
CA HIS A 64 -5.35 -15.79 9.76
C HIS A 64 -6.66 -14.95 9.68
N HIS A 65 -6.57 -13.65 9.41
CA HIS A 65 -7.70 -12.72 9.49
C HIS A 65 -8.04 -12.12 8.13
N VAL A 66 -8.66 -12.93 7.26
CA VAL A 66 -9.17 -12.52 5.94
C VAL A 66 -10.03 -11.25 5.99
N ILE A 67 -10.86 -11.11 7.04
CA ILE A 67 -11.72 -9.93 7.24
C ILE A 67 -10.91 -8.65 7.45
N LEU A 68 -9.76 -8.74 8.14
CA LEU A 68 -8.90 -7.58 8.40
C LEU A 68 -8.24 -7.10 7.10
N MET A 69 -7.77 -8.05 6.28
CA MET A 69 -7.16 -7.76 4.98
C MET A 69 -8.14 -7.03 4.05
N ASP A 70 -9.38 -7.50 3.98
CA ASP A 70 -10.42 -6.90 3.17
C ASP A 70 -10.71 -5.45 3.57
N LYS A 71 -10.76 -5.17 4.87
CA LYS A 71 -10.96 -3.82 5.41
C LYS A 71 -9.76 -2.91 5.11
N GLN A 72 -8.54 -3.42 5.23
CA GLN A 72 -7.32 -2.67 4.91
C GLN A 72 -7.31 -2.28 3.43
N ILE A 73 -7.57 -3.25 2.53
CA ILE A 73 -7.61 -3.00 1.09
C ILE A 73 -8.68 -1.98 0.73
N SER A 74 -9.90 -2.10 1.27
CA SER A 74 -10.96 -1.13 0.98
C SER A 74 -10.57 0.28 1.42
N LYS A 75 -10.05 0.43 2.65
CA LYS A 75 -9.59 1.74 3.14
C LYS A 75 -8.49 2.33 2.26
N ILE A 76 -7.55 1.51 1.80
CA ILE A 76 -6.47 1.95 0.91
C ILE A 76 -7.01 2.34 -0.46
N CYS A 77 -7.92 1.56 -1.04
CA CYS A 77 -8.54 1.91 -2.32
C CYS A 77 -9.27 3.26 -2.23
N ASP A 78 -10.12 3.41 -1.22
CA ASP A 78 -10.99 4.59 -1.10
C ASP A 78 -10.22 5.86 -0.73
N ASN A 79 -9.25 5.78 0.17
CA ASN A 79 -8.59 6.96 0.74
C ASN A 79 -7.21 7.25 0.13
N VAL A 80 -6.52 6.25 -0.39
CA VAL A 80 -5.16 6.38 -0.90
C VAL A 80 -5.18 6.31 -2.42
N LEU A 81 -5.60 5.19 -3.01
CA LEU A 81 -5.52 4.99 -4.46
C LEU A 81 -6.32 6.03 -5.24
N SER A 82 -7.49 6.43 -4.74
CA SER A 82 -8.28 7.54 -5.30
C SER A 82 -7.50 8.85 -5.44
N ARG A 83 -6.46 9.08 -4.61
CA ARG A 83 -5.62 10.28 -4.63
C ARG A 83 -4.34 10.11 -5.43
N ILE A 84 -3.79 8.90 -5.51
CA ILE A 84 -2.44 8.67 -6.08
C ILE A 84 -2.39 7.78 -7.33
N HIS A 85 -3.50 7.21 -7.80
CA HIS A 85 -3.53 6.27 -8.93
C HIS A 85 -2.83 6.83 -10.19
N HIS A 86 -2.91 8.13 -10.44
CA HIS A 86 -2.25 8.79 -11.56
C HIS A 86 -0.72 8.93 -11.40
N GLN A 87 -0.16 8.73 -10.21
CA GLN A 87 1.29 8.83 -9.94
C GLN A 87 1.99 7.46 -9.94
N ILE A 88 1.20 6.39 -9.84
CA ILE A 88 1.70 5.02 -9.77
C ILE A 88 2.18 4.59 -11.15
N THR A 89 3.38 4.02 -11.17
CA THR A 89 4.05 3.57 -12.41
C THR A 89 4.34 2.08 -12.40
N GLN A 90 4.43 1.48 -11.21
CA GLN A 90 4.63 0.06 -11.01
C GLN A 90 3.69 -0.45 -9.92
N ILE A 91 3.11 -1.63 -10.11
CA ILE A 91 2.22 -2.27 -9.15
C ILE A 91 2.71 -3.70 -8.90
N THR A 92 2.84 -4.08 -7.63
CA THR A 92 2.99 -5.47 -7.19
C THR A 92 1.77 -5.87 -6.37
N VAL A 93 1.07 -6.94 -6.77
CA VAL A 93 -0.19 -7.36 -6.15
C VAL A 93 -0.28 -8.88 -5.98
N GLU A 94 -1.08 -9.27 -4.99
CA GLU A 94 -1.48 -10.65 -4.73
C GLU A 94 -2.89 -10.95 -5.24
N PRO A 95 -3.26 -12.24 -5.39
CA PRO A 95 -4.55 -12.63 -5.98
C PRO A 95 -5.78 -12.07 -5.29
N HIS A 96 -5.73 -11.90 -3.97
CA HIS A 96 -6.88 -11.45 -3.19
C HIS A 96 -7.16 -9.95 -3.34
N SER A 97 -6.15 -9.16 -3.71
CA SER A 97 -6.25 -7.70 -3.80
C SER A 97 -6.37 -7.17 -5.24
N ILE A 98 -5.97 -7.98 -6.23
CA ILE A 98 -5.90 -7.60 -7.66
C ILE A 98 -7.20 -6.97 -8.19
N ARG A 99 -8.36 -7.57 -7.92
CA ARG A 99 -9.65 -7.09 -8.46
C ARG A 99 -9.97 -5.68 -8.01
N ARG A 100 -9.70 -5.34 -6.76
CA ARG A 100 -10.01 -4.00 -6.20
C ARG A 100 -9.00 -2.97 -6.67
N ILE A 101 -7.72 -3.33 -6.65
CA ILE A 101 -6.62 -2.43 -7.03
C ILE A 101 -6.69 -2.11 -8.53
N LEU A 102 -6.92 -3.09 -9.39
CA LEU A 102 -6.96 -2.85 -10.84
C LEU A 102 -8.26 -2.19 -11.35
N THR A 103 -9.16 -1.74 -10.46
CA THR A 103 -10.33 -0.93 -10.87
C THR A 103 -9.97 0.52 -11.18
N PHE A 104 -8.82 1.01 -10.70
CA PHE A 104 -8.39 2.39 -10.92
C PHE A 104 -7.74 2.54 -12.30
N ASN A 105 -7.87 3.73 -12.89
CA ASN A 105 -7.16 4.07 -14.13
C ASN A 105 -5.76 4.59 -13.82
N TYR A 106 -4.74 3.78 -14.09
CA TYR A 106 -3.34 4.13 -13.85
C TYR A 106 -2.68 4.67 -15.12
N SER A 107 -2.74 5.99 -15.32
CA SER A 107 -2.31 6.65 -16.57
C SER A 107 -0.83 6.49 -16.91
N HIS A 108 0.02 6.17 -15.93
CA HIS A 108 1.47 6.02 -16.10
C HIS A 108 1.98 4.62 -15.74
N LEU A 109 1.07 3.64 -15.61
CA LEU A 109 1.45 2.27 -15.29
C LEU A 109 2.22 1.65 -16.46
N TYR A 110 3.45 1.23 -16.21
CA TYR A 110 4.26 0.50 -17.19
C TYR A 110 4.64 -0.90 -16.70
N SER A 111 4.46 -1.22 -15.42
CA SER A 111 4.79 -2.53 -14.85
C SER A 111 3.72 -3.02 -13.89
N LEU A 112 3.27 -4.26 -14.09
CA LEU A 112 2.40 -4.99 -13.18
C LEU A 112 3.05 -6.33 -12.86
N SER A 113 3.29 -6.59 -11.58
CA SER A 113 3.88 -7.82 -11.06
C SER A 113 2.85 -8.56 -10.21
N LEU A 114 2.60 -9.80 -10.61
CA LEU A 114 1.65 -10.69 -9.94
C LEU A 114 2.47 -11.70 -9.12
N VAL A 115 2.31 -11.68 -7.79
CA VAL A 115 3.05 -12.56 -6.88
C VAL A 115 2.12 -13.53 -6.17
N ASN A 116 2.62 -14.72 -5.83
CA ASN A 116 1.85 -15.77 -5.14
C ASN A 116 0.58 -16.21 -5.90
N PHE A 117 0.58 -16.09 -7.23
CA PHE A 117 -0.49 -16.59 -8.08
C PHE A 117 -0.33 -18.07 -8.38
N LEU A 118 -1.37 -18.84 -8.07
CA LEU A 118 -1.54 -20.17 -8.64
C LEU A 118 -2.00 -20.04 -10.09
N GLU A 119 -1.53 -20.92 -10.96
CA GLU A 119 -1.84 -20.92 -12.40
C GLU A 119 -3.36 -20.96 -12.66
N SER A 120 -4.11 -21.68 -11.83
CA SER A 120 -5.57 -21.74 -11.89
C SER A 120 -6.24 -20.37 -11.65
N ILE A 121 -5.72 -19.59 -10.71
CA ILE A 121 -6.28 -18.26 -10.37
C ILE A 121 -5.98 -17.25 -11.48
N LEU A 122 -4.79 -17.34 -12.11
CA LEU A 122 -4.47 -16.54 -13.29
C LEU A 122 -5.42 -16.86 -14.44
N TYR A 123 -5.65 -18.14 -14.70
CA TYR A 123 -6.55 -18.58 -15.76
C TYR A 123 -7.97 -18.06 -15.56
N GLU A 124 -8.53 -18.19 -14.37
CA GLU A 124 -9.84 -17.63 -14.03
C GLU A 124 -9.90 -16.11 -14.14
N TYR A 125 -8.83 -15.41 -13.76
CA TYR A 125 -8.77 -13.95 -13.84
C TYR A 125 -8.73 -13.46 -15.30
N PHE A 126 -7.86 -14.03 -16.14
CA PHE A 126 -7.75 -13.65 -17.55
C PHE A 126 -9.00 -14.05 -18.34
N ILE A 127 -9.55 -15.24 -18.10
CA ILE A 127 -10.84 -15.65 -18.66
C ILE A 127 -11.90 -14.63 -18.21
N GLY A 128 -12.02 -14.35 -16.91
CA GLY A 128 -12.98 -13.38 -16.39
C GLY A 128 -12.86 -11.99 -17.04
N MET A 129 -11.66 -11.47 -17.28
CA MET A 129 -11.46 -10.21 -17.99
C MET A 129 -11.85 -10.27 -19.47
N LEU A 130 -11.52 -11.36 -20.16
CA LEU A 130 -11.88 -11.56 -21.57
C LEU A 130 -13.39 -11.72 -21.78
N PHE A 131 -14.09 -12.36 -20.83
CA PHE A 131 -15.53 -12.63 -20.93
C PHE A 131 -16.43 -11.58 -20.24
N CYS A 132 -15.89 -10.70 -19.40
CA CYS A 132 -16.63 -9.57 -18.80
C CYS A 132 -16.46 -8.24 -19.57
N SER A 133 -15.90 -8.28 -20.78
CA SER A 133 -15.90 -7.14 -21.70
C SER A 133 -17.25 -7.08 -22.44
N PHE A 134 -18.27 -6.49 -21.82
CA PHE A 134 -19.55 -6.14 -22.43
C PHE A 134 -19.91 -4.68 -22.14
#